data_AF-A0A914H157-F1
#
_entry.id   AF-A0A914H157-F1
#
_cell.length_a   1.000
_cell.length_b   1.000
_cell.length_c   1.000
_cell.angle_alpha   90.00
_cell.angle_beta   90.00
_cell.angle_gamma   90.00
#
_symmetry.space_group_name_H-M   'P 1'
#
loop_
_entity.id
_entity.type
_entity.pdbx_description
1 polymer ?
#
loop_
_entity_poly.entity_id
_entity_poly.type
_entity_poly.pdbx_seq_one_letter_code
_entity_poly.pdbx_strand_id
1 'polypeptide(L)'
;MDAMSFVPSLTWPSTSVDDRNTFSKRAIRIGHENERNNLLAIIHLVLNSLLDDAIRSNRMLLDGVETREVNDFFVMFEKVLWHGFRPSSSLLVRRRPEAAELWTLIGQASKENVDMGDLYKSINEMRNLNSPIGRIRAFWRLAMMQKRLSDYFHALFEFNGKNDFYECRAFMRNDCCAFLCGSLLALNVFDCNLPIENDQLQEQINSFELSPYLRLPTLPGHMPPNSAANGYGDRGDLSVSGEELALVLSQKQYLEERNRQLCLNNEQLRRKLERLEVEEGKKESNGSIASEDRSLVFTDRLRDLEHERDILRARLAEKEDSVRISQEQLTDMKKFTEDLYEKLKAAESRVKRLKKDICQMNEIHEKEMKELNGSLNALQQNKTLTSANEEAESETTGLNRLQTELIDKTKQYMETMSNLKGKQQELSRELEQNAALRRRNAELEARVEALAKTEKELFNLNEEYRRSKQQLIDCQMALQEFSEALSESKLRMVELKEEIMPLSEAEWMEDSRAVQCRMCDIQFGVLQRKHHCRNCGQIFCNACSSGRVKMPSSAQPVRVCLNCFHLLRNRQLSITAIVRPARDGRLSPSPSASSLVGLR
;
A
#
# COMPACT_ATOMS: atom_id res chain seq x y z
N MET A 1 -52.89 37.95 -27.03
CA MET A 1 -52.36 38.33 -25.71
C MET A 1 -53.27 37.74 -24.67
N ASP A 2 -52.71 36.74 -23.99
CA ASP A 2 -52.95 36.29 -22.63
C ASP A 2 -54.34 35.84 -22.18
N ALA A 3 -54.43 34.52 -22.14
CA ALA A 3 -55.21 33.73 -21.21
C ALA A 3 -54.71 33.93 -19.77
N MET A 4 -55.64 34.06 -18.82
CA MET A 4 -55.39 33.74 -17.42
C MET A 4 -56.65 33.21 -16.73
N SER A 5 -56.40 32.31 -15.78
CA SER A 5 -57.30 31.69 -14.78
C SER A 5 -58.04 30.41 -15.21
N PHE A 6 -57.43 29.25 -14.90
CA PHE A 6 -57.85 28.42 -13.74
C PHE A 6 -56.91 27.21 -13.58
N VAL A 7 -56.19 27.11 -12.47
CA VAL A 7 -55.55 25.84 -12.02
C VAL A 7 -55.86 25.67 -10.52
N PRO A 8 -56.39 24.52 -10.07
CA PRO A 8 -56.67 24.27 -8.65
C PRO A 8 -55.37 24.02 -7.87
N SER A 9 -55.32 24.54 -6.64
CA SER A 9 -54.23 24.35 -5.68
C SER A 9 -54.09 22.88 -5.25
N LEU A 10 -52.98 22.25 -5.63
CA LEU A 10 -52.49 21.01 -5.02
C LEU A 10 -51.77 21.33 -3.71
N THR A 11 -52.43 21.06 -2.59
CA THR A 11 -51.81 21.05 -1.26
C THR A 11 -51.00 19.75 -1.09
N TRP A 12 -49.72 19.89 -0.78
CA TRP A 12 -48.87 18.77 -0.39
C TRP A 12 -49.29 18.24 0.99
N PRO A 13 -49.29 16.91 1.24
CA PRO A 13 -49.52 16.39 2.57
C PRO A 13 -48.38 16.85 3.48
N SER A 14 -48.72 17.52 4.57
CA SER A 14 -47.82 17.88 5.64
C SER A 14 -47.19 16.60 6.22
N THR A 15 -45.91 16.35 5.91
CA THR A 15 -45.13 15.30 6.60
C THR A 15 -45.00 15.70 8.07
N SER A 16 -45.42 14.78 8.95
CA SER A 16 -45.34 14.96 10.39
C SER A 16 -43.88 15.17 10.82
N VAL A 17 -43.67 15.93 11.90
CA VAL A 17 -42.33 16.21 12.46
C VAL A 17 -41.60 14.91 12.87
N ASP A 18 -42.36 13.85 13.18
CA ASP A 18 -41.81 12.53 13.54
C ASP A 18 -41.20 11.79 12.36
N ASP A 19 -41.74 11.91 11.14
CA ASP A 19 -41.20 11.26 9.94
C ASP A 19 -39.86 11.86 9.48
N ARG A 20 -39.66 13.17 9.69
CA ARG A 20 -38.37 13.82 9.40
C ARG A 20 -37.28 13.38 10.37
N ASN A 21 -37.66 13.10 11.62
CA ASN A 21 -36.73 12.71 12.67
C ASN A 21 -36.28 11.24 12.50
N THR A 22 -37.16 10.36 12.05
CA THR A 22 -36.81 8.96 11.70
C THR A 22 -35.98 8.87 10.42
N PHE A 23 -36.28 9.67 9.39
CA PHE A 23 -35.48 9.70 8.16
C PHE A 23 -34.05 10.22 8.41
N SER A 24 -33.91 11.26 9.23
CA SER A 24 -32.62 11.81 9.66
C SER A 24 -31.80 10.79 10.47
N LYS A 25 -32.42 10.11 11.46
CA LYS A 25 -31.77 9.05 12.24
C LYS A 25 -31.34 7.86 11.37
N ARG A 26 -32.13 7.50 10.35
CA ARG A 26 -31.79 6.44 9.39
C ARG A 26 -30.61 6.84 8.49
N ALA A 27 -30.59 8.08 7.98
CA ALA A 27 -29.50 8.59 7.17
C ALA A 27 -28.18 8.67 7.95
N ILE A 28 -28.22 9.13 9.22
CA ILE A 28 -27.07 9.16 10.12
C ILE A 28 -26.55 7.74 10.40
N ARG A 29 -27.45 6.78 10.64
CA ARG A 29 -27.08 5.38 10.87
C ARG A 29 -26.38 4.77 9.65
N ILE A 30 -26.92 5.00 8.45
CA ILE A 30 -26.31 4.57 7.19
C ILE A 30 -24.93 5.20 6.99
N GLY A 31 -24.78 6.49 7.34
CA GLY A 31 -23.47 7.18 7.29
C GLY A 31 -22.39 6.48 8.13
N HIS A 32 -22.69 6.15 9.38
CA HIS A 32 -21.74 5.48 10.27
C HIS A 32 -21.44 4.03 9.87
N GLU A 33 -22.42 3.33 9.31
CA GLU A 33 -22.19 1.99 8.77
C GLU A 33 -21.29 2.04 7.53
N ASN A 34 -21.50 3.02 6.65
CA ASN A 34 -20.64 3.27 5.50
C ASN A 34 -19.22 3.65 5.92
N GLU A 35 -19.03 4.46 6.96
CA GLU A 35 -17.70 4.80 7.50
C GLU A 35 -16.93 3.54 7.94
N ARG A 36 -17.57 2.63 8.68
CA ARG A 36 -16.94 1.37 9.11
C ARG A 36 -16.64 0.46 7.93
N ASN A 37 -17.58 0.31 7.00
CA ASN A 37 -17.41 -0.52 5.82
C ASN A 37 -16.28 0.02 4.92
N ASN A 38 -16.18 1.34 4.78
CA ASN A 38 -15.07 1.98 4.05
C ASN A 38 -13.73 1.72 4.73
N LEU A 39 -13.65 1.87 6.06
CA LEU A 39 -12.41 1.54 6.80
C LEU A 39 -12.01 0.08 6.61
N LEU A 40 -12.97 -0.85 6.71
CA LEU A 40 -12.74 -2.29 6.50
C LEU A 40 -12.30 -2.58 5.06
N ALA A 41 -12.95 -1.98 4.06
CA ALA A 41 -12.61 -2.18 2.65
C ALA A 41 -11.21 -1.64 2.34
N ILE A 42 -10.88 -0.43 2.81
CA ILE A 42 -9.58 0.19 2.55
C ILE A 42 -8.46 -0.59 3.23
N ILE A 43 -8.61 -0.98 4.50
CA ILE A 43 -7.56 -1.75 5.18
C ILE A 43 -7.38 -3.12 4.53
N HIS A 44 -8.44 -3.75 4.03
CA HIS A 44 -8.34 -4.99 3.25
C HIS A 44 -7.62 -4.78 1.91
N LEU A 45 -7.85 -3.67 1.20
CA LEU A 45 -7.13 -3.35 -0.03
C LEU A 45 -5.61 -3.23 0.21
N VAL A 46 -5.22 -2.52 1.28
CA VAL A 46 -3.82 -2.36 1.66
C VAL A 46 -3.22 -3.69 2.09
N LEU A 47 -3.92 -4.45 2.93
CA LEU A 47 -3.51 -5.77 3.39
C LEU A 47 -3.30 -6.74 2.21
N ASN A 48 -4.25 -6.78 1.28
CA ASN A 48 -4.16 -7.61 0.09
C ASN A 48 -2.99 -7.18 -0.79
N SER A 49 -2.77 -5.87 -0.98
CA SER A 49 -1.60 -5.37 -1.72
C SER A 49 -0.28 -5.79 -1.07
N LEU A 50 -0.19 -5.71 0.27
CA LEU A 50 0.99 -6.12 1.02
C LEU A 50 1.27 -7.64 0.85
N LEU A 51 0.23 -8.47 0.98
CA LEU A 51 0.32 -9.93 0.74
C LEU A 51 0.71 -10.23 -0.70
N ASP A 52 0.05 -9.59 -1.65
CA ASP A 52 0.32 -9.67 -3.07
C ASP A 52 1.77 -9.33 -3.41
N ASP A 53 2.31 -8.23 -2.86
CA ASP A 53 3.69 -7.81 -3.08
C ASP A 53 4.70 -8.78 -2.45
N ALA A 54 4.38 -9.35 -1.29
CA ALA A 54 5.18 -10.39 -0.65
C ALA A 54 5.25 -11.66 -1.51
N ILE A 55 4.09 -12.07 -2.03
CA ILE A 55 3.94 -13.23 -2.91
C ILE A 55 4.69 -12.98 -4.23
N ARG A 56 4.48 -11.82 -4.87
CA ARG A 56 5.14 -11.44 -6.13
C ARG A 56 6.65 -11.32 -5.99
N SER A 57 7.12 -10.70 -4.90
CA SER A 57 8.55 -10.51 -4.64
C SER A 57 9.23 -11.80 -4.16
N ASN A 58 8.45 -12.81 -3.76
CA ASN A 58 8.91 -13.99 -3.02
C ASN A 58 9.83 -13.61 -1.85
N ARG A 59 9.50 -12.49 -1.19
CA ARG A 59 10.17 -11.94 -0.02
C ARG A 59 9.12 -11.87 1.08
N MET A 60 9.12 -12.87 1.94
CA MET A 60 8.30 -12.90 3.15
C MET A 60 9.01 -12.19 4.31
N LEU A 61 10.28 -11.84 4.11
CA LEU A 61 11.09 -11.06 5.02
C LEU A 61 10.86 -9.56 4.76
N LEU A 62 10.34 -8.84 5.75
CA LEU A 62 10.29 -7.37 5.75
C LEU A 62 11.51 -6.86 6.52
N ASP A 63 12.62 -6.59 5.81
CA ASP A 63 13.92 -6.27 6.42
C ASP A 63 14.21 -4.77 6.47
N GLY A 64 14.00 -4.15 7.65
CA GLY A 64 14.56 -2.86 8.07
C GLY A 64 14.07 -1.59 7.32
N VAL A 65 13.62 -1.71 6.08
CA VAL A 65 13.09 -0.64 5.25
C VAL A 65 11.57 -0.71 5.31
N GLU A 66 10.95 0.30 5.91
CA GLU A 66 9.49 0.40 5.96
C GLU A 66 8.97 0.64 4.53
N THR A 67 8.37 -0.40 3.92
CA THR A 67 7.77 -0.23 2.59
C THR A 67 6.53 0.64 2.69
N ARG A 68 6.11 1.21 1.55
CA ARG A 68 4.91 2.04 1.48
C ARG A 68 3.69 1.28 1.98
N GLU A 69 3.56 0.01 1.59
CA GLU A 69 2.42 -0.85 1.91
C GLU A 69 2.36 -1.17 3.40
N VAL A 70 3.53 -1.39 4.04
CA VAL A 70 3.63 -1.59 5.49
C VAL A 70 3.27 -0.31 6.24
N ASN A 71 3.77 0.85 5.80
CA ASN A 71 3.43 2.13 6.41
C ASN A 71 1.93 2.43 6.27
N ASP A 72 1.39 2.31 5.06
CA ASP A 72 -0.01 2.52 4.76
C ASP A 72 -0.91 1.56 5.55
N PHE A 73 -0.48 0.31 5.76
CA PHE A 73 -1.17 -0.64 6.63
C PHE A 73 -1.26 -0.11 8.07
N PHE A 74 -0.15 0.31 8.67
CA PHE A 74 -0.16 0.84 10.03
C PHE A 74 -0.92 2.16 10.15
N VAL A 75 -0.90 3.02 9.13
CA VAL A 75 -1.73 4.24 9.07
C VAL A 75 -3.23 3.88 9.07
N MET A 76 -3.64 2.94 8.23
CA MET A 76 -5.03 2.50 8.17
C MET A 76 -5.47 1.76 9.43
N PHE A 77 -4.58 0.95 10.00
CA PHE A 77 -4.81 0.26 11.27
C PHE A 77 -4.95 1.25 12.43
N GLU A 78 -4.12 2.30 12.48
CA GLU A 78 -4.26 3.40 13.44
C GLU A 78 -5.62 4.10 13.30
N LYS A 79 -6.10 4.36 12.08
CA LYS A 79 -7.43 4.95 11.85
C LYS A 79 -8.57 4.06 12.36
N VAL A 80 -8.44 2.74 12.22
CA VAL A 80 -9.39 1.78 12.80
C VAL A 80 -9.41 1.88 14.32
N LEU A 81 -8.25 1.97 14.96
CA LEU A 81 -8.13 2.11 16.41
C LEU A 81 -8.73 3.43 16.93
N TRP A 82 -8.65 4.52 16.16
CA TRP A 82 -9.21 5.80 16.56
C TRP A 82 -10.72 5.94 16.27
N HIS A 83 -11.28 5.09 15.40
CA HIS A 83 -12.66 5.23 14.95
C HIS A 83 -13.67 5.02 16.10
N GLY A 84 -14.17 6.14 16.63
CA GLY A 84 -15.13 6.17 17.74
C GLY A 84 -14.49 5.95 19.11
N PHE A 85 -13.19 6.21 19.27
CA PHE A 85 -12.54 6.21 20.58
C PHE A 85 -13.02 7.40 21.43
N ARG A 86 -13.33 7.17 22.71
CA ARG A 86 -13.79 8.22 23.64
C ARG A 86 -12.75 8.50 24.70
N PRO A 87 -12.08 9.67 24.66
CA PRO A 87 -11.25 10.07 25.76
C PRO A 87 -12.10 10.41 26.99
N SER A 88 -11.61 10.08 28.18
CA SER A 88 -12.29 10.26 29.46
C SER A 88 -12.66 11.74 29.68
N SER A 89 -13.96 12.03 29.65
CA SER A 89 -14.52 13.37 29.84
C SER A 89 -14.75 13.68 31.34
N SER A 90 -13.78 13.39 32.20
CA SER A 90 -13.87 13.87 33.59
C SER A 90 -13.67 15.38 33.62
N LEU A 91 -14.76 16.14 33.83
CA LEU A 91 -14.81 17.61 33.83
C LEU A 91 -13.86 18.29 34.85
N LEU A 92 -13.29 17.54 35.79
CA LEU A 92 -12.43 18.02 36.88
C LEU A 92 -10.95 17.63 36.76
N VAL A 93 -10.57 16.83 35.75
CA VAL A 93 -9.19 16.38 35.55
C VAL A 93 -8.68 16.95 34.24
N ARG A 94 -7.51 17.61 34.27
CA ARG A 94 -6.78 18.07 33.09
C ARG A 94 -6.79 16.95 32.04
N ARG A 95 -7.46 17.17 30.89
CA ARG A 95 -7.61 16.17 29.82
C ARG A 95 -6.25 15.58 29.50
N ARG A 96 -6.10 14.26 29.69
CA ARG A 96 -4.90 13.57 29.24
C ARG A 96 -4.91 13.55 27.71
N PRO A 97 -3.74 13.53 27.04
CA PRO A 97 -3.68 13.36 25.60
C PRO A 97 -4.39 12.06 25.19
N GLU A 98 -5.14 12.07 24.10
CA GLU A 98 -5.92 10.90 23.63
C GLU A 98 -5.04 9.65 23.45
N ALA A 99 -3.81 9.83 22.94
CA ALA A 99 -2.79 8.77 22.85
C ALA A 99 -2.38 8.18 24.20
N ALA A 100 -2.34 8.99 25.27
CA ALA A 100 -2.05 8.48 26.61
C ALA A 100 -3.21 7.62 27.15
N GLU A 101 -4.44 7.95 26.77
CA GLU A 101 -5.62 7.20 27.18
C GLU A 101 -5.76 5.90 26.39
N LEU A 102 -5.52 5.91 25.08
CA LEU A 102 -5.48 4.67 24.28
C LEU A 102 -4.34 3.75 24.76
N TRP A 103 -3.17 4.30 25.10
CA TRP A 103 -2.09 3.51 25.71
C TRP A 103 -2.46 2.92 27.07
N THR A 104 -3.26 3.65 27.86
CA THR A 104 -3.78 3.15 29.14
C THR A 104 -4.77 2.00 28.91
N LEU A 105 -5.65 2.12 27.90
CA LEU A 105 -6.56 1.05 27.50
C LEU A 105 -5.81 -0.22 27.10
N ILE A 106 -4.80 -0.10 26.23
CA ILE A 106 -3.95 -1.24 25.83
C ILE A 106 -3.31 -1.88 27.07
N GLY A 107 -2.83 -1.07 28.03
CA GLY A 107 -2.27 -1.55 29.28
C GLY A 107 -3.26 -2.18 30.26
N GLN A 108 -4.56 -1.92 30.12
CA GLN A 108 -5.61 -2.60 30.88
C GLN A 108 -5.98 -3.92 30.22
N ALA A 109 -6.16 -3.93 28.90
CA ALA A 109 -6.42 -5.14 28.12
C ALA A 109 -5.27 -6.16 28.26
N SER A 110 -4.01 -5.68 28.29
CA SER A 110 -2.84 -6.53 28.44
C SER A 110 -2.72 -7.23 29.80
N LYS A 111 -3.54 -6.87 30.79
CA LYS A 111 -3.62 -7.62 32.06
C LYS A 111 -4.42 -8.91 31.93
N GLU A 112 -5.34 -8.97 30.96
CA GLU A 112 -6.13 -10.17 30.67
C GLU A 112 -5.41 -11.14 29.71
N ASN A 113 -4.32 -10.69 29.05
CA ASN A 113 -3.53 -11.48 28.10
C ASN A 113 -2.03 -11.42 28.46
N VAL A 114 -1.46 -12.55 28.92
CA VAL A 114 -0.08 -12.63 29.44
C VAL A 114 0.96 -12.17 28.43
N ASP A 115 0.90 -12.66 27.19
CA ASP A 115 1.87 -12.35 26.14
C ASP A 115 1.81 -10.86 25.75
N MET A 116 0.59 -10.32 25.64
CA MET A 116 0.35 -8.90 25.43
C MET A 116 0.91 -8.04 26.58
N GLY A 117 0.80 -8.56 27.81
CA GLY A 117 1.30 -7.94 29.04
C GLY A 117 2.82 -7.84 29.07
N ASP A 118 3.52 -8.87 28.64
CA ASP A 118 4.99 -8.86 28.59
C ASP A 118 5.50 -7.90 27.53
N LEU A 119 4.89 -7.88 26.34
CA LEU A 119 5.20 -6.87 25.32
C LEU A 119 4.96 -5.43 25.83
N TYR A 120 3.83 -5.19 26.50
CA TYR A 120 3.51 -3.88 27.07
C TYR A 120 4.55 -3.42 28.10
N LYS A 121 5.05 -4.31 28.97
CA LYS A 121 6.12 -4.00 29.92
C LYS A 121 7.42 -3.64 29.20
N SER A 122 7.84 -4.46 28.23
CA SER A 122 9.06 -4.22 27.46
C SER A 122 9.05 -2.84 26.78
N ILE A 123 7.90 -2.41 26.24
CA ILE A 123 7.79 -1.09 25.61
C ILE A 123 7.85 0.06 26.61
N ASN A 124 7.35 -0.12 27.83
CA ASN A 124 7.47 0.92 28.86
C ASN A 124 8.90 1.07 29.40
N GLU A 125 9.73 0.02 29.29
CA GLU A 125 11.15 0.04 29.68
C GLU A 125 12.06 0.66 28.60
N MET A 126 11.56 0.80 27.37
CA MET A 126 12.28 1.41 26.25
C MET A 126 12.45 2.93 26.42
N ARG A 127 13.69 3.37 26.67
CA ARG A 127 14.03 4.78 26.92
C ARG A 127 14.00 5.67 25.67
N ASN A 128 14.04 5.08 24.49
CA ASN A 128 13.91 5.78 23.23
C ASN A 128 12.47 6.24 22.99
N LEU A 129 11.43 5.54 23.50
CA LEU A 129 10.02 5.86 23.23
C LEU A 129 9.39 6.78 24.29
N ASN A 130 9.48 8.08 24.04
CA ASN A 130 9.08 9.12 24.98
C ASN A 130 7.63 9.60 24.80
N SER A 131 6.99 9.28 23.67
CA SER A 131 5.61 9.69 23.37
C SER A 131 4.62 8.52 23.47
N PRO A 132 3.40 8.72 23.99
CA PRO A 132 2.38 7.66 24.03
C PRO A 132 2.01 7.13 22.63
N ILE A 133 1.98 8.01 21.61
CA ILE A 133 1.71 7.60 20.24
C ILE A 133 2.85 6.75 19.66
N GLY A 134 4.11 7.10 19.96
CA GLY A 134 5.28 6.28 19.60
C GLY A 134 5.22 4.89 20.24
N ARG A 135 4.77 4.79 21.50
CA ARG A 135 4.56 3.50 22.18
C ARG A 135 3.46 2.67 21.54
N ILE A 136 2.33 3.28 21.19
CA ILE A 136 1.23 2.59 20.47
C ILE A 136 1.74 2.06 19.12
N ARG A 137 2.44 2.89 18.35
CA ARG A 137 2.97 2.52 17.03
C ARG A 137 4.05 1.44 17.11
N ALA A 138 4.93 1.49 18.11
CA ALA A 138 5.90 0.44 18.40
C ALA A 138 5.23 -0.87 18.81
N PHE A 139 4.17 -0.80 19.63
CA PHE A 139 3.45 -1.97 20.12
C PHE A 139 2.86 -2.79 18.97
N TRP A 140 2.19 -2.14 18.02
CA TRP A 140 1.58 -2.86 16.89
C TRP A 140 2.61 -3.39 15.89
N ARG A 141 3.75 -2.70 15.71
CA ARG A 141 4.87 -3.22 14.90
C ARG A 141 5.49 -4.46 15.54
N LEU A 142 5.76 -4.42 16.85
CA LEU A 142 6.28 -5.56 17.60
C LEU A 142 5.28 -6.72 17.63
N ALA A 143 3.99 -6.44 17.75
CA ALA A 143 2.94 -7.46 17.66
C ALA A 143 2.94 -8.19 16.30
N MET A 144 3.18 -7.45 15.21
CA MET A 144 3.34 -8.03 13.87
C MET A 144 4.63 -8.86 13.78
N MET A 145 5.76 -8.36 14.29
CA MET A 145 7.03 -9.11 14.35
C MET A 145 6.92 -10.39 15.18
N GLN A 146 6.11 -10.39 16.24
CA GLN A 146 5.81 -11.57 17.05
C GLN A 146 4.78 -12.52 16.40
N LYS A 147 4.17 -12.15 15.26
CA LYS A 147 3.06 -12.89 14.61
C LYS A 147 1.83 -13.07 15.52
N ARG A 148 1.59 -12.08 16.39
CA ARG A 148 0.50 -12.04 17.36
C ARG A 148 -0.43 -10.82 17.17
N LEU A 149 -0.29 -10.09 16.06
CA LEU A 149 -1.05 -8.86 15.81
C LEU A 149 -2.57 -9.08 15.87
N SER A 150 -3.07 -10.14 15.21
CA SER A 150 -4.49 -10.48 15.24
C SER A 150 -4.95 -10.85 16.65
N ASP A 151 -4.18 -11.68 17.38
CA ASP A 151 -4.51 -12.11 18.73
C ASP A 151 -4.61 -10.92 19.71
N TYR A 152 -3.66 -10.00 19.65
CA TYR A 152 -3.64 -8.82 20.52
C TYR A 152 -4.74 -7.83 20.15
N PHE A 153 -5.06 -7.69 18.86
CA PHE A 153 -6.17 -6.86 18.41
C PHE A 153 -7.53 -7.45 18.85
N HIS A 154 -7.68 -8.78 18.77
CA HIS A 154 -8.87 -9.47 19.24
C HIS A 154 -9.02 -9.36 20.77
N ALA A 155 -7.94 -9.51 21.53
CA ALA A 155 -7.96 -9.33 22.99
C ALA A 155 -8.39 -7.89 23.37
N LEU A 156 -7.92 -6.88 22.63
CA LEU A 156 -8.36 -5.49 22.82
C LEU A 156 -9.85 -5.31 22.51
N PHE A 157 -10.36 -5.97 21.45
CA PHE A 157 -11.78 -5.96 21.11
C PHE A 157 -12.64 -6.61 22.20
N GLU A 158 -12.27 -7.78 22.71
CA GLU A 158 -13.00 -8.46 23.79
C GLU A 158 -13.01 -7.65 25.08
N PHE A 159 -11.86 -7.05 25.44
CA PHE A 159 -11.76 -6.17 26.59
C PHE A 159 -12.68 -4.95 26.44
N ASN A 160 -12.72 -4.35 25.26
CA ASN A 160 -13.62 -3.24 24.96
C ASN A 160 -15.10 -3.66 24.93
N GLY A 161 -15.43 -4.90 24.56
CA GLY A 161 -16.80 -5.41 24.68
C GLY A 161 -17.36 -5.31 26.11
N LYS A 162 -16.47 -5.39 27.11
CA LYS A 162 -16.79 -5.30 28.55
C LYS A 162 -16.72 -3.86 29.10
N ASN A 163 -16.12 -2.91 28.37
CA ASN A 163 -15.79 -1.58 28.87
C ASN A 163 -16.16 -0.47 27.88
N ASP A 164 -16.73 0.65 28.34
CA ASP A 164 -17.22 1.72 27.45
C ASP A 164 -16.14 2.75 27.03
N PHE A 165 -14.99 2.29 26.52
CA PHE A 165 -13.93 3.19 25.98
C PHE A 165 -14.21 3.66 24.54
N TYR A 166 -15.12 2.98 23.84
CA TYR A 166 -15.51 3.31 22.48
C TYR A 166 -17.01 3.58 22.37
N GLU A 167 -17.41 4.45 21.45
CA GLU A 167 -18.81 4.70 21.14
C GLU A 167 -19.48 3.44 20.59
N CYS A 168 -20.77 3.24 20.81
CA CYS A 168 -21.51 2.09 20.25
C CYS A 168 -21.41 1.97 18.71
N ARG A 169 -21.17 3.08 18.00
CA ARG A 169 -20.97 3.13 16.53
C ARG A 169 -19.52 2.90 16.09
N ALA A 170 -18.59 2.77 17.04
CA ALA A 170 -17.17 2.58 16.77
C ALA A 170 -16.88 1.28 16.03
N PHE A 171 -15.73 1.23 15.36
CA PHE A 171 -15.32 0.03 14.64
C PHE A 171 -15.10 -1.13 15.63
N MET A 172 -14.44 -0.84 16.75
CA MET A 172 -14.13 -1.75 17.86
C MET A 172 -15.35 -2.25 18.67
N ARG A 173 -16.58 -1.92 18.27
CA ARG A 173 -17.84 -2.37 18.93
C ARG A 173 -18.81 -3.06 17.96
N ASN A 174 -18.39 -3.31 16.73
CA ASN A 174 -19.23 -3.88 15.69
C ASN A 174 -18.53 -5.08 15.03
N ASP A 175 -19.32 -5.89 14.33
CA ASP A 175 -18.88 -7.17 13.74
C ASP A 175 -17.75 -7.02 12.70
N CYS A 176 -17.58 -5.82 12.12
CA CYS A 176 -16.45 -5.45 11.24
C CYS A 176 -15.09 -5.79 11.86
N CYS A 177 -14.99 -5.74 13.20
CA CYS A 177 -13.77 -6.08 13.92
C CYS A 177 -13.41 -7.57 13.80
N ALA A 178 -14.41 -8.47 13.88
CA ALA A 178 -14.19 -9.91 13.74
C ALA A 178 -13.69 -10.27 12.33
N PHE A 179 -14.25 -9.64 11.29
CA PHE A 179 -13.77 -9.79 9.92
C PHE A 179 -12.31 -9.33 9.77
N LEU A 180 -11.97 -8.16 10.32
CA LEU A 180 -10.59 -7.68 10.29
C LEU A 180 -9.64 -8.60 11.05
N CYS A 181 -10.01 -9.12 12.23
CA CYS A 181 -9.21 -10.10 12.98
C CYS A 181 -8.88 -11.33 12.11
N GLY A 182 -9.88 -11.87 11.42
CA GLY A 182 -9.68 -12.99 10.49
C GLY A 182 -8.68 -12.66 9.39
N SER A 183 -8.79 -11.49 8.77
CA SER A 183 -7.87 -11.04 7.72
C SER A 183 -6.44 -10.82 8.24
N LEU A 184 -6.27 -10.29 9.46
CA LEU A 184 -4.96 -10.04 10.06
C LEU A 184 -4.16 -11.33 10.33
N LEU A 185 -4.80 -12.49 10.42
CA LEU A 185 -4.09 -13.78 10.55
C LEU A 185 -3.21 -14.06 9.33
N ALA A 186 -3.57 -13.54 8.16
CA ALA A 186 -2.76 -13.66 6.95
C ALA A 186 -1.37 -13.01 7.12
N LEU A 187 -1.21 -12.04 8.03
CA LEU A 187 0.07 -11.39 8.29
C LEU A 187 1.07 -12.28 9.03
N ASN A 188 0.63 -13.39 9.63
CA ASN A 188 1.53 -14.30 10.34
C ASN A 188 2.52 -15.01 9.41
N VAL A 189 2.28 -14.96 8.10
CA VAL A 189 3.17 -15.52 7.08
C VAL A 189 4.46 -14.69 6.91
N PHE A 190 4.47 -13.43 7.37
CA PHE A 190 5.62 -12.54 7.24
C PHE A 190 6.62 -12.71 8.38
N ASP A 191 7.91 -12.73 8.05
CA ASP A 191 9.00 -12.56 9.01
C ASP A 191 9.41 -11.08 9.00
N CYS A 192 9.06 -10.35 10.05
CA CYS A 192 9.19 -8.90 10.06
C CYS A 192 10.37 -8.44 10.93
N ASN A 193 11.16 -7.51 10.42
CA ASN A 193 12.16 -6.73 11.14
C ASN A 193 11.89 -5.23 10.92
N LEU A 194 10.87 -4.72 11.63
CA LEU A 194 10.37 -3.35 11.42
C LEU A 194 11.14 -2.34 12.28
N PRO A 195 11.41 -1.12 11.77
CA PRO A 195 12.07 -0.09 12.55
C PRO A 195 11.21 0.39 13.73
N ILE A 196 11.84 0.62 14.88
CA ILE A 196 11.18 1.04 16.14
C ILE A 196 11.83 2.34 16.69
N GLU A 197 12.44 3.14 15.82
CA GLU A 197 13.10 4.38 16.23
C GLU A 197 12.08 5.49 16.51
N ASN A 198 12.28 6.22 17.61
CA ASN A 198 11.29 7.16 18.14
C ASN A 198 10.96 8.31 17.20
N ASP A 199 11.96 8.84 16.49
CA ASP A 199 11.79 10.00 15.63
C ASP A 199 10.90 9.64 14.43
N GLN A 200 11.11 8.45 13.84
CA GLN A 200 10.28 7.93 12.74
C GLN A 200 8.84 7.65 13.18
N LEU A 201 8.67 7.01 14.35
CA LEU A 201 7.35 6.63 14.85
C LEU A 201 6.55 7.84 15.34
N GLN A 202 7.19 8.89 15.88
CA GLN A 202 6.50 10.07 16.36
C GLN A 202 6.07 11.01 15.22
N GLU A 203 6.91 11.15 14.20
CA GLU A 203 6.69 12.05 13.07
C GLU A 203 5.91 11.41 11.90
N GLN A 204 5.55 10.12 12.00
CA GLN A 204 4.77 9.43 10.98
C GLN A 204 3.47 10.18 10.65
N ILE A 205 3.37 10.61 9.39
CA ILE A 205 2.23 11.35 8.85
C ILE A 205 1.04 10.39 8.73
N ASN A 206 -0.02 10.66 9.49
CA ASN A 206 -1.26 9.87 9.43
C ASN A 206 -2.13 10.30 8.23
N SER A 207 -1.54 10.28 7.02
CA SER A 207 -2.23 10.53 5.76
C SER A 207 -2.18 9.28 4.89
N PHE A 208 -3.33 8.83 4.40
CA PHE A 208 -3.42 7.68 3.51
C PHE A 208 -3.80 8.14 2.10
N GLU A 209 -3.07 7.64 1.11
CA GLU A 209 -3.35 7.87 -0.31
C GLU A 209 -3.91 6.59 -0.93
N LEU A 210 -5.16 6.65 -1.38
CA LEU A 210 -5.87 5.49 -1.92
C LEU A 210 -5.48 5.19 -3.39
N SER A 211 -4.92 6.17 -4.11
CA SER A 211 -4.56 6.10 -5.53
C SER A 211 -3.77 4.84 -5.95
N PRO A 212 -2.72 4.39 -5.21
CA PRO A 212 -1.92 3.22 -5.61
C PRO A 212 -2.66 1.89 -5.50
N TYR A 213 -3.68 1.84 -4.65
CA TYR A 213 -4.45 0.63 -4.36
C TYR A 213 -5.69 0.50 -5.26
N LEU A 214 -6.06 1.57 -5.96
CA LEU A 214 -7.14 1.58 -6.93
C LEU A 214 -6.61 1.13 -8.28
N ARG A 215 -6.87 -0.13 -8.64
CA ARG A 215 -6.76 -0.55 -10.04
C ARG A 215 -7.95 0.03 -10.80
N LEU A 216 -7.75 1.20 -11.39
CA LEU A 216 -8.64 1.71 -12.42
C LEU A 216 -8.62 0.70 -13.59
N PRO A 217 -9.79 0.22 -14.07
CA PRO A 217 -9.85 -0.35 -15.40
C PRO A 217 -9.34 0.73 -16.35
N THR A 218 -8.14 0.53 -16.89
CA THR A 218 -7.61 1.41 -17.92
C THR A 218 -8.64 1.44 -19.05
N LEU A 219 -9.23 2.62 -19.29
CA LEU A 219 -9.90 2.92 -20.54
C LEU A 219 -8.99 2.46 -21.69
N PRO A 220 -9.48 1.70 -22.67
CA PRO A 220 -8.70 1.32 -23.83
C PRO A 220 -8.39 2.59 -24.64
N GLY A 221 -7.23 3.21 -24.37
CA GLY A 221 -6.88 4.46 -25.03
C GLY A 221 -5.79 5.31 -24.39
N HIS A 222 -4.76 4.74 -23.76
CA HIS A 222 -3.42 5.36 -23.78
C HIS A 222 -2.37 4.35 -23.33
N MET A 223 -1.72 3.71 -24.30
CA MET A 223 -0.45 3.03 -24.06
C MET A 223 0.64 4.09 -23.77
N PRO A 224 1.60 3.81 -22.87
CA PRO A 224 2.88 4.51 -22.87
C PRO A 224 3.63 4.21 -24.19
N PRO A 225 4.41 5.16 -24.73
CA PRO A 225 5.11 4.98 -26.00
C PRO A 225 6.34 4.10 -25.77
N ASN A 226 6.16 2.77 -25.81
CA ASN A 226 7.12 1.80 -26.34
C ASN A 226 6.61 0.38 -26.08
N SER A 227 5.88 -0.18 -27.06
CA SER A 227 5.83 -1.61 -27.39
C SER A 227 4.86 -1.78 -28.56
N ALA A 228 5.33 -1.46 -29.76
CA ALA A 228 4.62 -1.81 -30.99
C ALA A 228 4.85 -3.29 -31.30
N ALA A 229 3.79 -4.11 -31.22
CA ALA A 229 3.63 -5.28 -32.07
C ALA A 229 2.19 -5.85 -31.97
N ASN A 230 1.50 -5.81 -33.11
CA ASN A 230 0.42 -6.69 -33.56
C ASN A 230 -0.95 -6.66 -32.83
N GLY A 231 -1.89 -5.92 -33.44
CA GLY A 231 -2.80 -6.56 -34.39
C GLY A 231 -4.21 -6.94 -33.91
N TYR A 232 -5.19 -6.23 -34.50
CA TYR A 232 -6.60 -6.56 -34.73
C TYR A 232 -7.60 -6.46 -33.56
N GLY A 233 -8.53 -5.52 -33.73
CA GLY A 233 -9.52 -5.16 -32.73
C GLY A 233 -10.81 -5.96 -32.79
N ASP A 234 -11.61 -5.79 -31.75
CA ASP A 234 -13.03 -6.03 -31.76
C ASP A 234 -13.72 -4.92 -30.94
N ARG A 235 -14.75 -4.33 -31.54
CA ARG A 235 -15.60 -3.30 -30.92
C ARG A 235 -16.83 -4.01 -30.38
N GLY A 236 -17.05 -3.96 -29.07
CA GLY A 236 -18.36 -4.27 -28.52
C GLY A 236 -18.33 -4.60 -27.03
N ASP A 237 -18.81 -3.65 -26.24
CA ASP A 237 -19.94 -3.80 -25.31
C ASP A 237 -19.64 -3.11 -23.96
N LEU A 238 -20.19 -1.90 -23.81
CA LEU A 238 -19.99 -1.03 -22.65
C LEU A 238 -21.21 -1.16 -21.73
N SER A 239 -21.30 -2.27 -21.00
CA SER A 239 -22.22 -2.41 -19.87
C SER A 239 -21.49 -2.07 -18.58
N VAL A 240 -21.46 -0.77 -18.24
CA VAL A 240 -21.01 -0.31 -16.92
C VAL A 240 -22.02 -0.81 -15.89
N SER A 241 -21.56 -1.67 -14.99
CA SER A 241 -22.41 -2.23 -13.93
C SER A 241 -22.83 -1.14 -12.93
N GLY A 242 -24.02 -1.26 -12.35
CA GLY A 242 -24.55 -0.29 -11.38
C GLY A 242 -23.69 -0.12 -10.11
N GLU A 243 -22.81 -1.08 -9.81
CA GLU A 243 -21.86 -1.02 -8.70
C GLU A 243 -20.67 -0.08 -9.00
N GLU A 244 -20.24 -0.02 -10.26
CA GLU A 244 -19.16 0.86 -10.71
C GLU A 244 -19.58 2.34 -10.68
N LEU A 245 -20.84 2.62 -11.01
CA LEU A 245 -21.43 3.96 -10.88
C LEU A 245 -21.60 4.40 -9.41
N ALA A 246 -21.98 3.47 -8.52
CA ALA A 246 -22.08 3.74 -7.09
C ALA A 246 -20.71 4.03 -6.45
N LEU A 247 -19.66 3.37 -6.94
CA LEU A 247 -18.28 3.58 -6.50
C LEU A 247 -17.73 4.94 -6.96
N VAL A 248 -18.03 5.36 -8.20
CA VAL A 248 -17.63 6.67 -8.72
C VAL A 248 -18.34 7.81 -7.97
N LEU A 249 -19.62 7.61 -7.61
CA LEU A 249 -20.38 8.58 -6.82
C LEU A 249 -19.87 8.70 -5.37
N SER A 250 -19.46 7.59 -4.74
CA SER A 250 -18.86 7.63 -3.40
C SER A 250 -17.46 8.27 -3.41
N GLN A 251 -16.68 8.06 -4.47
CA GLN A 251 -15.39 8.73 -4.70
C GLN A 251 -15.53 10.24 -4.83
N LYS A 252 -16.57 10.72 -5.53
CA LYS A 252 -16.85 12.16 -5.67
C LYS A 252 -17.11 12.81 -4.31
N GLN A 253 -17.91 12.17 -3.46
CA GLN A 253 -18.26 12.70 -2.14
C GLN A 253 -17.04 12.77 -1.20
N TYR A 254 -16.13 11.78 -1.30
CA TYR A 254 -14.88 11.78 -0.54
C TYR A 254 -13.90 12.87 -0.98
N LEU A 255 -13.76 13.10 -2.29
CA LEU A 255 -12.90 14.15 -2.83
C LEU A 255 -13.41 15.55 -2.49
N GLU A 256 -14.72 15.76 -2.47
CA GLU A 256 -15.32 17.03 -2.05
C GLU A 256 -15.07 17.34 -0.57
N GLU A 257 -15.17 16.34 0.31
CA GLU A 257 -14.87 16.51 1.74
C GLU A 257 -13.37 16.73 1.99
N ARG A 258 -12.49 16.05 1.25
CA ARG A 258 -11.03 16.28 1.33
C ARG A 258 -10.65 17.69 0.88
N ASN A 259 -11.25 18.18 -0.20
CA ASN A 259 -11.04 19.56 -0.66
C ASN A 259 -11.53 20.58 0.36
N ARG A 260 -12.65 20.32 1.04
CA ARG A 260 -13.14 21.17 2.13
C ARG A 260 -12.17 21.23 3.31
N GLN A 261 -11.61 20.10 3.72
CA GLN A 261 -10.62 20.04 4.81
C GLN A 261 -9.30 20.71 4.44
N LEU A 262 -8.84 20.55 3.20
CA LEU A 262 -7.63 21.22 2.71
C LEU A 262 -7.78 22.75 2.69
N CYS A 263 -8.97 23.26 2.33
CA CYS A 263 -9.27 24.69 2.41
C CYS A 263 -9.20 25.21 3.86
N LEU A 264 -9.77 24.48 4.81
CA LEU A 264 -9.74 24.86 6.23
C LEU A 264 -8.31 24.85 6.80
N ASN A 265 -7.49 23.86 6.44
CA ASN A 265 -6.09 23.79 6.87
C ASN A 265 -5.25 24.90 6.24
N ASN A 266 -5.47 25.23 4.97
CA ASN A 266 -4.81 26.37 4.33
C ASN A 266 -5.13 27.69 5.04
N GLU A 267 -6.39 27.88 5.43
CA GLU A 267 -6.82 29.08 6.14
C GLU A 267 -6.21 29.18 7.55
N GLN A 268 -6.10 28.05 8.26
CA GLN A 268 -5.41 28.01 9.55
C GLN A 268 -3.90 28.29 9.45
N LEU A 269 -3.25 27.77 8.41
CA LEU A 269 -1.82 28.03 8.14
C LEU A 269 -1.58 29.49 7.77
N ARG A 270 -2.45 30.09 6.94
CA ARG A 270 -2.41 31.53 6.63
C ARG A 270 -2.49 32.40 7.89
N ARG A 271 -3.44 32.10 8.79
CA ARG A 271 -3.56 32.80 10.08
C ARG A 271 -2.37 32.59 11.01
N LYS A 272 -1.64 31.47 10.89
CA LYS A 272 -0.38 31.26 11.62
C LYS A 272 0.74 32.10 11.04
N LEU A 273 0.84 32.18 9.72
CA LEU A 273 1.83 32.98 9.02
C LEU A 273 1.69 34.46 9.39
N GLU A 274 0.47 35.00 9.31
CA GLU A 274 0.17 36.39 9.70
C GLU A 274 0.55 36.69 11.16
N ARG A 275 0.37 35.73 12.07
CA ARG A 275 0.79 35.91 13.48
C ARG A 275 2.31 35.95 13.63
N LEU A 276 3.03 35.12 12.89
CA LEU A 276 4.49 35.06 12.94
C LEU A 276 5.11 36.30 12.32
N GLU A 277 4.54 36.82 11.22
CA GLU A 277 4.96 38.08 10.59
C GLU A 277 4.79 39.28 11.53
N VAL A 278 3.69 39.31 12.32
CA VAL A 278 3.47 40.34 13.35
C VAL A 278 4.43 40.20 14.55
N GLU A 279 4.87 38.98 14.87
CA GLU A 279 5.87 38.73 15.92
C GLU A 279 7.30 39.06 15.46
N GLU A 280 7.63 38.89 14.18
CA GLU A 280 8.91 39.31 13.59
C GLU A 280 9.05 40.83 13.55
N GLY A 281 8.00 41.55 13.14
CA GLY A 281 7.99 43.02 13.14
C GLY A 281 8.16 43.66 14.53
N LYS A 282 7.93 42.92 15.62
CA LYS A 282 8.20 43.40 16.99
C LYS A 282 9.65 43.20 17.43
N LYS A 283 10.36 42.21 16.87
CA LYS A 283 11.74 41.89 17.25
C LYS A 283 12.78 42.84 16.63
N GLU A 284 12.47 43.48 15.49
CA GLU A 284 13.35 44.47 14.86
C GLU A 284 13.42 45.82 15.61
N SER A 285 12.55 46.06 16.60
CA SER A 285 12.56 47.30 17.39
C SER A 285 13.58 47.34 18.54
N ASN A 286 14.25 46.23 18.86
CA ASN A 286 15.19 46.16 19.98
C ASN A 286 16.47 45.38 19.61
N GLY A 287 17.52 46.10 19.21
CA GLY A 287 18.87 45.56 19.23
C GLY A 287 19.84 46.20 18.23
N SER A 288 20.49 47.28 18.64
CA SER A 288 21.64 47.86 17.94
C SER A 288 22.97 47.24 18.43
N ILE A 289 23.98 47.26 17.52
CA ILE A 289 25.44 47.19 17.70
C ILE A 289 26.13 45.82 17.46
N ALA A 290 26.82 45.66 16.31
CA ALA A 290 28.31 45.56 16.22
C ALA A 290 28.84 44.93 14.90
N SER A 291 29.78 45.65 14.27
CA SER A 291 30.92 45.21 13.44
C SER A 291 30.71 44.84 11.95
N GLU A 292 31.43 45.60 11.11
CA GLU A 292 31.42 45.62 9.64
C GLU A 292 32.02 44.39 8.94
N ASP A 293 32.59 43.42 9.66
CA ASP A 293 33.13 42.19 9.05
C ASP A 293 32.05 41.10 8.83
N ARG A 294 30.84 41.35 9.34
CA ARG A 294 29.67 40.47 9.16
C ARG A 294 28.88 40.81 7.89
N SER A 295 29.16 41.95 7.25
CA SER A 295 28.37 42.51 6.16
C SER A 295 28.43 41.66 4.88
N LEU A 296 29.62 41.19 4.48
CA LEU A 296 29.79 40.44 3.23
C LEU A 296 29.18 39.02 3.28
N VAL A 297 29.35 38.31 4.40
CA VAL A 297 28.75 36.98 4.62
C VAL A 297 27.23 37.08 4.77
N PHE A 298 26.73 38.16 5.37
CA PHE A 298 25.30 38.41 5.49
C PHE A 298 24.68 38.78 4.13
N THR A 299 25.38 39.53 3.26
CA THR A 299 24.89 39.84 1.91
C THR A 299 24.84 38.63 0.98
N ASP A 300 25.77 37.69 1.10
CA ASP A 300 25.71 36.43 0.32
C ASP A 300 24.61 35.52 0.85
N ARG A 301 24.47 35.41 2.18
CA ARG A 301 23.36 34.66 2.77
C ARG A 301 21.99 35.28 2.43
N LEU A 302 21.91 36.61 2.33
CA LEU A 302 20.69 37.29 1.88
C LEU A 302 20.36 36.94 0.42
N ARG A 303 21.37 36.94 -0.47
CA ARG A 303 21.19 36.56 -1.88
C ARG A 303 20.77 35.10 -2.03
N ASP A 304 21.35 34.20 -1.24
CA ASP A 304 20.97 32.79 -1.23
C ASP A 304 19.51 32.61 -0.78
N LEU A 305 19.11 33.33 0.27
CA LEU A 305 17.72 33.31 0.77
C LEU A 305 16.74 33.97 -0.21
N GLU A 306 17.15 35.01 -0.93
CA GLU A 306 16.35 35.64 -1.99
C GLU A 306 16.18 34.70 -3.18
N HIS A 307 17.24 33.98 -3.58
CA HIS A 307 17.17 32.97 -4.63
C HIS A 307 16.28 31.78 -4.24
N GLU A 308 16.41 31.31 -3.00
CA GLU A 308 15.56 30.24 -2.45
C GLU A 308 14.08 30.67 -2.40
N ARG A 309 13.81 31.91 -1.97
CA ARG A 309 12.47 32.50 -1.98
C ARG A 309 11.89 32.56 -3.40
N ASP A 310 12.68 32.93 -4.39
CA ASP A 310 12.20 33.05 -5.77
C ASP A 310 11.93 31.67 -6.41
N ILE A 311 12.74 30.66 -6.07
CA ILE A 311 12.47 29.25 -6.42
C ILE A 311 11.16 28.77 -5.76
N LEU A 312 10.97 29.07 -4.47
CA LEU A 312 9.75 28.69 -3.76
C LEU A 312 8.52 29.39 -4.32
N ARG A 313 8.62 30.65 -4.75
CA ARG A 313 7.54 31.38 -5.44
C ARG A 313 7.20 30.76 -6.80
N ALA A 314 8.22 30.38 -7.58
CA ALA A 314 7.99 29.69 -8.86
C ALA A 314 7.27 28.34 -8.66
N ARG A 315 7.69 27.56 -7.65
CA ARG A 315 7.01 26.31 -7.27
C ARG A 315 5.58 26.54 -6.78
N LEU A 316 5.35 27.61 -6.02
CA LEU A 316 4.00 27.98 -5.57
C LEU A 316 3.09 28.29 -6.76
N ALA A 317 3.56 29.10 -7.72
CA ALA A 317 2.81 29.44 -8.92
C ALA A 317 2.47 28.19 -9.76
N GLU A 318 3.42 27.26 -9.93
CA GLU A 318 3.17 25.98 -10.61
C GLU A 318 2.11 25.13 -9.89
N LYS A 319 2.11 25.13 -8.55
CA LYS A 319 1.08 24.44 -7.76
C LYS A 319 -0.27 25.14 -7.84
N GLU A 320 -0.31 26.46 -7.87
CA GLU A 320 -1.55 27.24 -8.07
C GLU A 320 -2.17 26.95 -9.44
N ASP A 321 -1.36 26.84 -10.49
CA ASP A 321 -1.81 26.44 -11.83
C ASP A 321 -2.35 25.00 -11.86
N SER A 322 -1.65 24.07 -11.21
CA SER A 322 -2.10 22.68 -11.08
C SER A 322 -3.44 22.57 -10.34
N VAL A 323 -3.64 23.37 -9.29
CA VAL A 323 -4.90 23.44 -8.55
C VAL A 323 -6.01 24.02 -9.42
N ARG A 324 -5.75 25.09 -10.18
CA ARG A 324 -6.72 25.69 -11.10
C ARG A 324 -7.21 24.70 -12.16
N ILE A 325 -6.29 23.98 -12.80
CA ILE A 325 -6.63 22.94 -13.80
C ILE A 325 -7.48 21.84 -13.15
N SER A 326 -7.11 21.40 -11.95
CA SER A 326 -7.86 20.37 -11.21
C SER A 326 -9.27 20.84 -10.83
N GLN A 327 -9.45 22.12 -10.49
CA GLN A 327 -10.75 22.72 -10.20
C GLN A 327 -11.63 22.79 -11.46
N GLU A 328 -11.04 23.11 -12.61
CA GLU A 328 -11.74 23.14 -13.90
C GLU A 328 -12.24 21.75 -14.29
N GLN A 329 -11.38 20.73 -14.16
CA GLN A 329 -11.74 19.32 -14.37
C GLN A 329 -12.85 18.84 -13.43
N LEU A 330 -12.83 19.26 -12.16
CA LEU A 330 -13.92 18.96 -11.21
C LEU A 330 -15.24 19.60 -11.63
N THR A 331 -15.20 20.79 -12.22
CA THR A 331 -16.39 21.51 -12.68
C THR A 331 -17.01 20.81 -13.89
N ASP A 332 -16.20 20.33 -14.82
CA ASP A 332 -16.66 19.56 -15.97
C ASP A 332 -17.21 18.19 -15.57
N MET A 333 -16.54 17.50 -14.62
CA MET A 333 -17.04 16.25 -14.06
C MET A 333 -18.41 16.42 -13.37
N LYS A 334 -18.63 17.56 -12.70
CA LYS A 334 -19.93 17.90 -12.10
C LYS A 334 -21.02 18.03 -13.16
N LYS A 335 -20.78 18.79 -14.23
CA LYS A 335 -21.72 18.92 -15.35
C LYS A 335 -22.04 17.58 -16.00
N PHE A 336 -21.03 16.73 -16.18
CA PHE A 336 -21.22 15.40 -16.73
C PHE A 336 -22.08 14.51 -15.81
N THR A 337 -21.86 14.58 -14.49
CA THR A 337 -22.69 13.85 -13.52
C THR A 337 -24.15 14.29 -13.60
N GLU A 338 -24.40 15.59 -13.75
CA GLU A 338 -25.74 16.17 -13.81
C GLU A 338 -26.48 15.76 -15.10
N ASP A 339 -25.80 15.77 -16.25
CA ASP A 339 -26.34 15.28 -17.53
C ASP A 339 -26.69 13.78 -17.49
N LEU A 340 -25.83 12.95 -16.86
CA LEU A 340 -26.12 11.53 -16.65
C LEU A 340 -27.35 11.31 -15.77
N TYR A 341 -27.52 12.12 -14.72
CA TYR A 341 -28.67 12.00 -13.82
C TYR A 341 -29.99 12.36 -14.53
N GLU A 342 -29.99 13.39 -15.36
CA GLU A 342 -31.16 13.74 -16.18
C GLU A 342 -31.47 12.67 -17.23
N LYS A 343 -30.46 12.09 -17.88
CA LYS A 343 -30.64 10.96 -18.81
C LYS A 343 -31.21 9.72 -18.12
N LEU A 344 -30.74 9.40 -16.92
CA LEU A 344 -31.26 8.28 -16.13
C LEU A 344 -32.74 8.48 -15.79
N LYS A 345 -33.10 9.67 -15.29
CA LYS A 345 -34.49 10.04 -14.97
C LYS A 345 -35.42 9.98 -16.19
N ALA A 346 -34.92 10.39 -17.36
CA ALA A 346 -35.65 10.27 -18.62
C ALA A 346 -35.87 8.80 -19.02
N ALA A 347 -34.85 7.95 -18.86
CA ALA A 347 -34.93 6.50 -19.12
C ALA A 347 -35.92 5.80 -18.17
N GLU A 348 -35.88 6.10 -16.87
CA GLU A 348 -36.84 5.57 -15.90
C GLU A 348 -38.29 5.94 -16.24
N SER A 349 -38.50 7.19 -16.68
CA SER A 349 -39.82 7.67 -17.12
C SER A 349 -40.32 6.93 -18.37
N ARG A 350 -39.42 6.56 -19.29
CA ARG A 350 -39.76 5.73 -20.46
C ARG A 350 -40.12 4.30 -20.05
N VAL A 351 -39.36 3.69 -19.14
CA VAL A 351 -39.66 2.34 -18.63
C VAL A 351 -41.02 2.30 -17.93
N LYS A 352 -41.35 3.33 -17.13
CA LYS A 352 -42.67 3.44 -16.48
C LYS A 352 -43.82 3.51 -17.51
N ARG A 353 -43.65 4.28 -18.60
CA ARG A 353 -44.64 4.34 -19.70
C ARG A 353 -44.81 2.98 -20.37
N LEU A 354 -43.71 2.35 -20.79
CA LEU A 354 -43.76 1.04 -21.44
C LEU A 354 -44.42 -0.03 -20.57
N LYS A 355 -44.18 -0.04 -19.26
CA LYS A 355 -44.87 -0.95 -18.32
C LYS A 355 -46.38 -0.72 -18.29
N LYS A 356 -46.82 0.54 -18.34
CA LYS A 356 -48.25 0.88 -18.38
C LYS A 356 -48.89 0.41 -19.69
N ASP A 357 -48.21 0.62 -20.81
CA ASP A 357 -48.69 0.24 -22.14
C ASP A 357 -48.82 -1.30 -22.26
N ILE A 358 -47.86 -2.06 -21.70
CA ILE A 358 -47.92 -3.53 -21.62
C ILE A 358 -49.15 -3.99 -20.81
N CYS A 359 -49.42 -3.38 -19.66
CA CYS A 359 -50.59 -3.74 -18.84
C CYS A 359 -51.90 -3.50 -19.60
N GLN A 360 -52.03 -2.35 -20.27
CA GLN A 360 -53.21 -2.05 -21.08
C GLN A 360 -53.38 -3.02 -22.24
N MET A 361 -52.29 -3.40 -22.92
CA MET A 361 -52.34 -4.37 -24.01
C MET A 361 -52.79 -5.75 -23.53
N ASN A 362 -52.32 -6.19 -22.36
CA ASN A 362 -52.74 -7.46 -21.77
C ASN A 362 -54.23 -7.47 -21.39
N GLU A 363 -54.77 -6.38 -20.85
CA GLU A 363 -56.20 -6.25 -20.54
C GLU A 363 -57.08 -6.31 -21.79
N ILE A 364 -56.64 -5.68 -22.89
CA ILE A 364 -57.34 -5.75 -24.18
C ILE A 364 -57.31 -7.18 -24.72
N HIS A 365 -56.13 -7.82 -24.69
CA HIS A 365 -55.98 -9.19 -25.18
C HIS A 365 -56.85 -10.19 -24.41
N GLU A 366 -56.95 -10.07 -23.09
CA GLU A 366 -57.85 -10.92 -22.29
C GLU A 366 -59.34 -10.74 -22.65
N LYS A 367 -59.76 -9.50 -22.95
CA LYS A 367 -61.14 -9.24 -23.38
C LYS A 367 -61.44 -9.86 -24.73
N GLU A 368 -60.54 -9.67 -25.71
CA GLU A 368 -60.68 -10.27 -27.04
C GLU A 368 -60.71 -11.79 -26.98
N MET A 369 -59.86 -12.41 -26.16
CA MET A 369 -59.83 -13.86 -25.98
C MET A 369 -61.13 -14.40 -25.37
N LYS A 370 -61.74 -13.66 -24.43
CA LYS A 370 -63.06 -14.03 -23.85
C LYS A 370 -64.19 -13.92 -24.88
N GLU A 371 -64.21 -12.86 -25.68
CA GLU A 371 -65.22 -12.68 -26.74
C GLU A 371 -65.09 -13.75 -27.84
N LEU A 372 -63.85 -14.08 -28.23
CA LEU A 372 -63.58 -15.11 -29.23
C LEU A 372 -64.01 -16.49 -28.73
N ASN A 373 -63.72 -16.82 -27.48
CA ASN A 373 -64.14 -18.08 -26.86
C ASN A 373 -65.67 -18.16 -26.72
N GLY A 374 -66.34 -17.05 -26.38
CA GLY A 374 -67.81 -16.97 -26.37
C GLY A 374 -68.43 -17.19 -27.75
N SER A 375 -67.84 -16.58 -28.78
CA SER A 375 -68.27 -16.73 -30.18
C SER A 375 -68.06 -18.17 -30.69
N LEU A 376 -66.96 -18.81 -30.31
CA LEU A 376 -66.66 -20.20 -30.65
C LEU A 376 -67.70 -21.17 -30.05
N ASN A 377 -68.06 -20.97 -28.78
CA ASN A 377 -69.07 -21.79 -28.10
C ASN A 377 -70.47 -21.61 -28.73
N ALA A 378 -70.85 -20.37 -29.07
CA ALA A 378 -72.11 -20.08 -29.73
C ALA A 378 -72.18 -20.73 -31.13
N LEU A 379 -71.07 -20.74 -31.87
CA LEU A 379 -70.97 -21.41 -33.17
C LEU A 379 -71.02 -22.94 -33.05
N GLN A 380 -70.41 -23.52 -32.00
CA GLN A 380 -70.54 -24.96 -31.70
C GLN A 380 -71.98 -25.35 -31.35
N GLN A 381 -72.71 -24.48 -30.65
CA GLN A 381 -74.11 -24.69 -30.28
C GLN A 381 -75.08 -24.49 -31.46
N ASN A 382 -74.77 -23.56 -32.38
CA ASN A 382 -75.54 -23.38 -33.62
C ASN A 382 -75.36 -24.53 -34.61
N LYS A 383 -74.17 -25.16 -34.64
CA LYS A 383 -73.90 -26.36 -35.45
C LYS A 383 -74.72 -27.57 -35.00
N THR A 384 -75.21 -27.60 -33.76
CA THR A 384 -76.14 -28.64 -33.26
C THR A 384 -77.62 -28.34 -33.52
N LEU A 385 -78.00 -27.10 -33.83
CA LEU A 385 -79.39 -26.68 -34.02
C LEU A 385 -79.81 -26.49 -35.49
N THR A 386 -78.86 -26.50 -36.43
CA THR A 386 -79.12 -26.38 -37.87
C THR A 386 -79.23 -27.76 -38.55
N SER A 387 -80.24 -28.52 -38.15
CA SER A 387 -80.71 -29.73 -38.88
C SER A 387 -82.24 -29.79 -39.05
N ALA A 388 -82.93 -28.64 -39.01
CA ALA A 388 -84.36 -28.57 -39.31
C ALA A 388 -84.73 -27.28 -40.06
N ASN A 389 -85.14 -27.47 -41.33
CA ASN A 389 -85.97 -26.70 -42.28
C ASN A 389 -86.25 -25.18 -42.07
N GLU A 390 -85.98 -24.32 -43.06
CA GLU A 390 -86.76 -23.93 -44.27
C GLU A 390 -87.99 -23.05 -43.98
N GLU A 391 -87.96 -21.78 -44.44
CA GLU A 391 -88.96 -21.19 -45.36
C GLU A 391 -88.59 -19.73 -45.74
N ALA A 392 -88.52 -19.49 -47.06
CA ALA A 392 -88.35 -18.22 -47.78
C ALA A 392 -89.59 -17.32 -47.63
N GLU A 393 -89.57 -15.98 -47.58
CA GLU A 393 -89.19 -15.02 -48.62
C GLU A 393 -88.89 -13.64 -47.98
N SER A 394 -87.72 -13.51 -47.34
CA SER A 394 -87.03 -12.23 -47.06
C SER A 394 -85.61 -12.26 -47.70
N GLU A 395 -85.45 -13.15 -48.69
CA GLU A 395 -84.19 -13.83 -48.95
C GLU A 395 -83.20 -13.01 -49.77
N THR A 396 -83.64 -12.08 -50.62
CA THR A 396 -82.69 -11.36 -51.50
C THR A 396 -81.88 -10.27 -50.78
N THR A 397 -82.44 -9.62 -49.76
CA THR A 397 -81.72 -8.67 -48.91
C THR A 397 -80.98 -9.35 -47.75
N GLY A 398 -81.52 -10.48 -47.26
CA GLY A 398 -80.85 -11.36 -46.29
C GLY A 398 -79.61 -12.04 -46.86
N LEU A 399 -79.69 -12.63 -48.06
CA LEU A 399 -78.55 -13.25 -48.75
C LEU A 399 -77.45 -12.24 -49.04
N ASN A 400 -77.77 -11.04 -49.51
CA ASN A 400 -76.76 -10.01 -49.76
C ASN A 400 -76.07 -9.55 -48.46
N ARG A 401 -76.79 -9.43 -47.35
CA ARG A 401 -76.20 -9.12 -46.04
C ARG A 401 -75.33 -10.26 -45.51
N LEU A 402 -75.82 -11.50 -45.57
CA LEU A 402 -75.06 -12.69 -45.16
C LEU A 402 -73.83 -12.91 -46.04
N GLN A 403 -73.93 -12.63 -47.34
CA GLN A 403 -72.80 -12.69 -48.27
C GLN A 403 -71.75 -11.63 -47.94
N THR A 404 -72.18 -10.40 -47.59
CA THR A 404 -71.26 -9.33 -47.17
C THR A 404 -70.59 -9.66 -45.84
N GLU A 405 -71.34 -10.19 -44.87
CA GLU A 405 -70.83 -10.61 -43.57
C GLU A 405 -69.89 -11.81 -43.67
N LEU A 406 -70.18 -12.76 -44.57
CA LEU A 406 -69.30 -13.88 -44.87
C LEU A 406 -67.99 -13.42 -45.52
N ILE A 407 -68.04 -12.44 -46.43
CA ILE A 407 -66.85 -11.84 -47.03
C ILE A 407 -66.01 -11.13 -45.96
N ASP A 408 -66.64 -10.36 -45.07
CA ASP A 408 -65.91 -9.65 -44.01
C ASP A 408 -65.32 -10.62 -42.98
N LYS A 409 -66.05 -11.68 -42.61
CA LYS A 409 -65.53 -12.75 -41.76
C LYS A 409 -64.40 -13.55 -42.42
N THR A 410 -64.50 -13.80 -43.72
CA THR A 410 -63.41 -14.43 -44.47
C THR A 410 -62.17 -13.54 -44.50
N LYS A 411 -62.34 -12.22 -44.63
CA LYS A 411 -61.25 -11.24 -44.55
C LYS A 411 -60.61 -11.21 -43.15
N GLN A 412 -61.41 -11.17 -42.09
CA GLN A 412 -60.93 -11.26 -40.71
C GLN A 412 -60.18 -12.59 -40.45
N TYR A 413 -60.66 -13.70 -41.00
CA TYR A 413 -59.99 -15.01 -40.89
C TYR A 413 -58.65 -15.02 -41.64
N MET A 414 -58.59 -14.43 -42.84
CA MET A 414 -57.34 -14.30 -43.59
C MET A 414 -56.32 -13.41 -42.86
N GLU A 415 -56.78 -12.32 -42.25
CA GLU A 415 -55.93 -11.39 -41.48
C GLU A 415 -55.38 -12.05 -40.21
N THR A 416 -56.22 -12.76 -39.45
CA THR A 416 -55.78 -13.52 -38.28
C THR A 416 -54.83 -14.66 -38.65
N MET A 417 -55.07 -15.37 -39.76
CA MET A 417 -54.13 -16.37 -40.28
C MET A 417 -52.79 -15.76 -40.68
N SER A 418 -52.80 -14.56 -41.29
CA SER A 418 -51.57 -13.82 -41.61
C SER A 418 -50.80 -13.45 -40.34
N ASN A 419 -51.49 -12.93 -39.32
CA ASN A 419 -50.88 -12.58 -38.03
C ASN A 419 -50.30 -13.79 -37.30
N LEU A 420 -51.03 -14.92 -37.29
CA LEU A 420 -50.54 -16.17 -36.69
C LEU A 420 -49.31 -16.70 -37.43
N LYS A 421 -49.29 -16.62 -38.76
CA LYS A 421 -48.12 -16.99 -39.57
C LYS A 421 -46.92 -16.08 -39.28
N GLY A 422 -47.15 -14.78 -39.08
CA GLY A 422 -46.12 -13.83 -38.64
C GLY A 422 -45.54 -14.18 -37.28
N LYS A 423 -46.40 -14.44 -36.29
CA LYS A 423 -45.98 -14.89 -34.94
C LYS A 423 -45.25 -16.23 -34.96
N GLN A 424 -45.67 -17.17 -35.81
CA GLN A 424 -44.99 -18.45 -36.00
C GLN A 424 -43.55 -18.26 -36.52
N GLN A 425 -43.35 -17.34 -37.47
CA GLN A 425 -42.02 -17.02 -37.99
C GLN A 425 -41.14 -16.33 -36.93
N GLU A 426 -41.71 -15.44 -36.13
CA GLU A 426 -41.00 -14.77 -35.04
C GLU A 426 -40.57 -15.76 -33.96
N LEU A 427 -41.45 -16.69 -33.56
CA LEU A 427 -41.12 -17.76 -32.63
C LEU A 427 -39.99 -18.66 -33.17
N SER A 428 -39.98 -18.98 -34.46
CA SER A 428 -38.90 -19.75 -35.07
C SER A 428 -37.56 -19.01 -35.00
N ARG A 429 -37.53 -17.69 -35.21
CA ARG A 429 -36.29 -16.89 -35.07
C ARG A 429 -35.78 -16.87 -33.63
N GLU A 430 -36.68 -16.72 -32.66
CA GLU A 430 -36.32 -16.75 -31.24
C GLU A 430 -35.76 -18.11 -30.81
N LEU A 431 -36.33 -19.21 -31.33
CA LEU A 431 -35.81 -20.57 -31.09
C LEU A 431 -34.41 -20.77 -31.68
N GLU A 432 -34.16 -20.26 -32.89
CA GLU A 432 -32.82 -20.29 -33.50
C GLU A 432 -31.80 -19.47 -32.70
N GLN A 433 -32.20 -18.27 -32.24
CA GLN A 433 -31.37 -17.43 -31.38
C GLN A 433 -31.08 -18.11 -30.03
N ASN A 434 -32.07 -18.76 -29.41
CA ASN A 434 -31.87 -19.51 -28.17
C ASN A 434 -30.89 -20.68 -28.38
N ALA A 435 -31.00 -21.40 -29.51
CA ALA A 435 -30.06 -22.46 -29.85
C ALA A 435 -28.64 -21.94 -30.09
N ALA A 436 -28.48 -20.75 -30.67
CA ALA A 436 -27.19 -20.09 -30.82
C ALA A 436 -26.58 -19.71 -29.46
N LEU A 437 -27.38 -19.12 -28.56
CA LEU A 437 -26.95 -18.77 -27.20
C LEU A 437 -26.54 -20.01 -26.39
N ARG A 438 -27.29 -21.11 -26.49
CA ARG A 438 -26.93 -22.38 -25.83
C ARG A 438 -25.59 -22.92 -26.32
N ARG A 439 -25.30 -22.84 -27.63
CA ARG A 439 -24.00 -23.22 -28.18
C ARG A 439 -22.87 -22.33 -27.64
N ARG A 440 -23.13 -21.01 -27.54
CA ARG A 440 -22.14 -20.07 -26.99
C ARG A 440 -21.86 -20.32 -25.52
N ASN A 441 -22.88 -20.64 -24.72
CA ASN A 441 -22.70 -21.00 -23.32
C ASN A 441 -21.84 -22.27 -23.16
N ALA A 442 -22.12 -23.31 -23.95
CA ALA A 442 -21.32 -24.53 -23.92
C ALA A 442 -19.84 -24.27 -24.30
N GLU A 443 -19.58 -23.38 -25.26
CA GLU A 443 -18.23 -22.96 -25.62
C GLU A 443 -17.53 -22.19 -24.49
N LEU A 444 -18.25 -21.28 -23.82
CA LEU A 444 -17.72 -20.54 -22.68
C LEU A 444 -17.42 -21.46 -21.49
N GLU A 445 -18.28 -22.41 -21.20
CA GLU A 445 -18.06 -23.44 -20.17
C GLU A 445 -16.79 -24.25 -20.46
N ALA A 446 -16.59 -24.68 -21.71
CA ALA A 446 -15.37 -25.38 -22.13
C ALA A 446 -14.11 -24.50 -21.98
N ARG A 447 -14.21 -23.19 -22.27
CA ARG A 447 -13.10 -22.25 -22.07
C ARG A 447 -12.76 -22.05 -20.59
N VAL A 448 -13.77 -21.98 -19.71
CA VAL A 448 -13.55 -21.91 -18.26
C VAL A 448 -12.83 -23.16 -17.76
N GLU A 449 -13.23 -24.34 -18.22
CA GLU A 449 -12.54 -25.58 -17.85
C GLU A 449 -11.08 -25.61 -18.36
N ALA A 450 -10.82 -25.11 -19.56
CA ALA A 450 -9.47 -24.99 -20.10
C ALA A 450 -8.62 -24.01 -19.28
N LEU A 451 -9.18 -22.87 -18.86
CA LEU A 451 -8.47 -21.90 -18.01
C LEU A 451 -8.09 -22.51 -16.65
N ALA A 452 -8.99 -23.28 -16.02
CA ALA A 452 -8.71 -23.96 -14.77
C ALA A 452 -7.54 -24.96 -14.90
N LYS A 453 -7.39 -25.63 -16.05
CA LYS A 453 -6.24 -26.51 -16.34
C LYS A 453 -4.94 -25.71 -16.44
N THR A 454 -4.96 -24.60 -17.18
CA THR A 454 -3.77 -23.73 -17.31
C THR A 454 -3.35 -23.08 -15.98
N GLU A 455 -4.31 -22.73 -15.12
CA GLU A 455 -4.03 -22.20 -13.78
C GLU A 455 -3.30 -23.23 -12.91
N LYS A 456 -3.71 -24.49 -12.98
CA LYS A 456 -3.03 -25.60 -12.29
C LYS A 456 -1.61 -25.84 -12.82
N GLU A 457 -1.41 -25.74 -14.14
CA GLU A 457 -0.07 -25.84 -14.74
C GLU A 457 0.84 -24.70 -14.29
N LEU A 458 0.34 -23.46 -14.26
CA LEU A 458 1.07 -22.31 -13.75
C LEU A 458 1.44 -22.47 -12.27
N PHE A 459 0.53 -22.99 -11.45
CA PHE A 459 0.81 -23.28 -10.04
C PHE A 459 1.97 -24.26 -9.89
N ASN A 460 1.96 -25.37 -10.63
CA ASN A 460 3.03 -26.37 -10.59
C ASN A 460 4.37 -25.79 -11.06
N LEU A 461 4.37 -25.03 -12.16
CA LEU A 461 5.58 -24.39 -12.67
C LEU A 461 6.16 -23.37 -11.69
N ASN A 462 5.30 -22.64 -10.98
CA ASN A 462 5.74 -21.68 -9.96
C ASN A 462 6.38 -22.38 -8.76
N GLU A 463 5.87 -23.55 -8.36
CA GLU A 463 6.49 -24.39 -7.32
C GLU A 463 7.87 -24.92 -7.76
N GLU A 464 8.01 -25.38 -9.00
CA GLU A 464 9.30 -25.81 -9.55
C GLU A 464 10.31 -24.66 -9.63
N TYR A 465 9.86 -23.48 -10.04
CA TYR A 465 10.66 -22.26 -10.06
C TYR A 465 11.13 -21.88 -8.64
N ARG A 466 10.24 -21.92 -7.65
CA ARG A 466 10.58 -21.64 -6.25
C ARG A 466 11.64 -22.61 -5.72
N ARG A 467 11.51 -23.91 -6.01
CA ARG A 467 12.51 -24.93 -5.64
C ARG A 467 13.86 -24.67 -6.28
N SER A 468 13.88 -24.40 -7.58
CA SER A 468 15.12 -24.10 -8.32
C SER A 468 15.79 -22.82 -7.80
N LYS A 469 15.01 -21.80 -7.47
CA LYS A 469 15.52 -20.54 -6.89
C LYS A 469 16.13 -20.76 -5.51
N GLN A 470 15.51 -21.58 -4.66
CA GLN A 470 16.07 -21.91 -3.35
C GLN A 470 17.41 -22.63 -3.48
N GLN A 471 17.51 -23.62 -4.38
CA GLN A 471 18.77 -24.31 -4.66
C GLN A 471 19.88 -23.37 -5.12
N LEU A 472 19.54 -22.31 -5.87
CA LEU A 472 20.51 -21.31 -6.30
C LEU A 472 21.01 -20.45 -5.14
N ILE A 473 20.13 -20.06 -4.22
CA ILE A 473 20.49 -19.33 -3.00
C ILE A 473 21.41 -20.19 -2.13
N ASP A 474 21.06 -21.46 -1.91
CA ASP A 474 21.85 -22.38 -1.10
C ASP A 474 23.26 -22.59 -1.71
N CYS A 475 23.34 -22.75 -3.04
CA CYS A 475 24.61 -22.81 -3.76
C CYS A 475 25.44 -21.52 -3.59
N GLN A 476 24.80 -20.34 -3.64
CA GLN A 476 25.48 -19.06 -3.50
C GLN A 476 26.02 -18.86 -2.07
N MET A 477 25.26 -19.24 -1.05
CA MET A 477 25.71 -19.21 0.34
C MET A 477 26.91 -20.13 0.56
N ALA A 478 26.86 -21.36 0.04
CA ALA A 478 27.98 -22.29 0.13
C ALA A 478 29.24 -21.71 -0.55
N LEU A 479 29.11 -21.10 -1.73
CA LEU A 479 30.24 -20.45 -2.41
C LEU A 479 30.84 -19.28 -1.61
N GLN A 480 30.01 -18.51 -0.92
CA GLN A 480 30.47 -17.42 -0.07
C GLN A 480 31.25 -17.97 1.14
N GLU A 481 30.72 -18.98 1.83
CA GLU A 481 31.40 -19.63 2.94
C GLU A 481 32.76 -20.21 2.51
N PHE A 482 32.83 -20.87 1.35
CA PHE A 482 34.09 -21.34 0.79
C PHE A 482 35.07 -20.20 0.48
N SER A 483 34.58 -19.06 -0.03
CA SER A 483 35.39 -17.87 -0.32
C SER A 483 35.97 -17.25 0.96
N GLU A 484 35.17 -17.15 2.01
CA GLU A 484 35.59 -16.64 3.31
C GLU A 484 36.63 -17.56 3.96
N ALA A 485 36.36 -18.87 4.00
CA ALA A 485 37.29 -19.86 4.53
C ALA A 485 38.63 -19.89 3.77
N LEU A 486 38.59 -19.75 2.44
CA LEU A 486 39.81 -19.68 1.63
C LEU A 486 40.60 -18.39 1.91
N SER A 487 39.90 -17.27 2.10
CA SER A 487 40.52 -15.98 2.42
C SER A 487 41.19 -16.01 3.80
N GLU A 488 40.52 -16.58 4.79
CA GLU A 488 41.07 -16.79 6.14
C GLU A 488 42.29 -17.72 6.10
N SER A 489 42.19 -18.86 5.41
CA SER A 489 43.31 -19.79 5.26
C SER A 489 44.50 -19.12 4.54
N LYS A 490 44.25 -18.27 3.54
CA LYS A 490 45.31 -17.54 2.82
C LYS A 490 45.99 -16.52 3.72
N LEU A 491 45.25 -15.76 4.52
CA LEU A 491 45.81 -14.81 5.51
C LEU A 491 46.68 -15.55 6.51
N ARG A 492 46.19 -16.66 7.07
CA ARG A 492 46.94 -17.47 8.03
C ARG A 492 48.22 -18.05 7.44
N MET A 493 48.22 -18.44 6.16
CA MET A 493 49.43 -18.88 5.48
C MET A 493 50.44 -17.74 5.28
N VAL A 494 49.99 -16.51 5.01
CA VAL A 494 50.86 -15.33 4.89
C VAL A 494 51.49 -14.98 6.24
N GLU A 495 50.68 -14.96 7.31
CA GLU A 495 51.17 -14.74 8.68
C GLU A 495 52.22 -15.79 9.07
N LEU A 496 51.91 -17.07 8.84
CA LEU A 496 52.85 -18.16 9.12
C LEU A 496 54.13 -18.04 8.29
N LYS A 497 54.04 -17.58 7.03
CA LYS A 497 55.21 -17.35 6.16
C LYS A 497 56.06 -16.19 6.68
N GLU A 498 55.47 -15.12 7.19
CA GLU A 498 56.20 -14.00 7.80
C GLU A 498 56.86 -14.40 9.13
N GLU A 499 56.19 -15.25 9.91
CA GLU A 499 56.69 -15.78 11.19
C GLU A 499 57.82 -16.81 11.01
N ILE A 500 57.72 -17.68 10.00
CA ILE A 500 58.73 -18.71 9.67
C ILE A 500 59.87 -18.13 8.80
N MET A 501 59.78 -16.86 8.36
CA MET A 501 60.82 -16.23 7.55
C MET A 501 62.17 -16.32 8.26
N PRO A 502 63.18 -17.03 7.70
CA PRO A 502 64.40 -17.36 8.42
C PRO A 502 65.15 -16.12 8.92
N LEU A 503 65.53 -16.15 10.20
CA LEU A 503 66.45 -15.17 10.78
C LEU A 503 67.88 -15.44 10.27
N SER A 504 68.14 -14.93 9.06
CA SER A 504 69.44 -14.77 8.37
C SER A 504 70.06 -15.97 7.65
N GLU A 505 70.17 -15.85 6.31
CA GLU A 505 71.44 -15.92 5.56
C GLU A 505 71.76 -14.52 5.00
N ALA A 506 72.07 -13.56 5.86
CA ALA A 506 72.38 -12.21 5.38
C ALA A 506 73.73 -12.20 4.65
N GLU A 507 73.75 -11.72 3.40
CA GLU A 507 74.99 -11.50 2.65
C GLU A 507 75.78 -10.33 3.26
N TRP A 508 77.02 -10.59 3.69
CA TRP A 508 77.84 -9.59 4.37
C TRP A 508 78.45 -8.61 3.36
N MET A 509 78.23 -7.33 3.58
CA MET A 509 78.86 -6.29 2.78
C MET A 509 80.38 -6.29 3.03
N GLU A 510 81.15 -6.27 1.93
CA GLU A 510 82.60 -6.10 2.00
C GLU A 510 82.99 -4.73 2.55
N ASP A 511 84.00 -4.70 3.41
CA ASP A 511 84.47 -3.48 4.07
C ASP A 511 84.94 -2.40 3.08
N SER A 512 85.50 -2.81 1.95
CA SER A 512 85.95 -1.91 0.87
C SER A 512 84.82 -1.03 0.33
N ARG A 513 83.58 -1.53 0.34
CA ARG A 513 82.42 -0.87 -0.27
C ARG A 513 81.72 0.10 0.67
N ALA A 514 81.94 0.00 1.98
CA ALA A 514 81.34 0.91 2.97
C ALA A 514 82.26 2.09 3.26
N VAL A 515 82.01 3.23 2.61
CA VAL A 515 82.71 4.50 2.89
C VAL A 515 82.11 5.26 4.08
N GLN A 516 80.81 5.07 4.34
CA GLN A 516 80.09 5.73 5.41
C GLN A 516 79.10 4.80 6.12
N CYS A 517 78.68 5.14 7.33
CA CYS A 517 77.68 4.39 8.08
C CYS A 517 76.35 4.34 7.32
N ARG A 518 75.79 3.14 7.12
CA ARG A 518 74.53 2.97 6.38
C ARG A 518 73.30 3.64 7.00
N MET A 519 73.37 4.07 8.27
CA MET A 519 72.23 4.67 8.99
C MET A 519 72.36 6.18 9.22
N CYS A 520 73.56 6.67 9.53
CA CYS A 520 73.78 8.08 9.86
C CYS A 520 74.76 8.78 8.92
N ASP A 521 75.23 8.08 7.88
CA ASP A 521 76.11 8.60 6.83
C ASP A 521 77.44 9.21 7.30
N ILE A 522 77.84 8.98 8.55
CA ILE A 522 79.17 9.38 9.02
C ILE A 522 80.26 8.62 8.27
N GLN A 523 81.24 9.36 7.73
CA GLN A 523 82.37 8.78 7.00
C GLN A 523 83.24 7.91 7.92
N PHE A 524 83.63 6.74 7.42
CA PHE A 524 84.56 5.86 8.14
C PHE A 524 86.00 6.33 7.93
N GLY A 525 86.81 6.14 8.95
CA GLY A 525 88.22 6.55 8.96
C GLY A 525 88.96 5.94 10.13
N VAL A 526 90.18 6.39 10.41
CA VAL A 526 91.03 5.81 11.46
C VAL A 526 90.36 5.82 12.84
N LEU A 527 89.60 6.88 13.15
CA LEU A 527 88.88 7.03 14.42
C LEU A 527 87.47 6.41 14.43
N GLN A 528 86.86 6.19 13.26
CA GLN A 528 85.50 5.66 13.13
C GLN A 528 85.53 4.27 12.50
N ARG A 529 85.47 3.24 13.35
CA ARG A 529 85.55 1.83 12.94
C ARG A 529 84.23 1.32 12.36
N LYS A 530 84.36 0.38 11.42
CA LYS A 530 83.26 -0.32 10.74
C LYS A 530 82.73 -1.48 11.59
N HIS A 531 81.42 -1.67 11.62
CA HIS A 531 80.77 -2.78 12.31
C HIS A 531 79.61 -3.37 11.51
N HIS A 532 79.64 -4.68 11.24
CA HIS A 532 78.53 -5.37 10.60
C HIS A 532 77.36 -5.65 11.53
N CYS A 533 76.15 -5.49 11.02
CA CYS A 533 74.95 -6.04 11.62
C CYS A 533 74.85 -7.54 11.28
N ARG A 534 74.79 -8.41 12.30
CA ARG A 534 74.69 -9.87 12.11
C ARG A 534 73.35 -10.34 11.54
N ASN A 535 72.36 -9.45 11.42
CA ASN A 535 71.04 -9.78 10.86
C ASN A 535 70.84 -9.29 9.42
N CYS A 536 71.42 -8.15 9.00
CA CYS A 536 71.24 -7.61 7.65
C CYS A 536 72.54 -7.48 6.84
N GLY A 537 73.70 -7.83 7.41
CA GLY A 537 74.99 -7.85 6.71
C GLY A 537 75.61 -6.49 6.40
N GLN A 538 74.89 -5.38 6.61
CA GLN A 538 75.35 -4.01 6.32
C GLN A 538 76.30 -3.46 7.41
N ILE A 539 77.08 -2.42 7.07
CA ILE A 539 78.12 -1.82 7.92
C ILE A 539 77.66 -0.49 8.55
N PHE A 540 77.90 -0.34 9.85
CA PHE A 540 77.46 0.79 10.67
C PHE A 540 78.57 1.26 11.62
N CYS A 541 78.45 2.49 12.13
CA CYS A 541 79.28 2.98 13.24
C CYS A 541 78.82 2.36 14.58
N ASN A 542 79.61 2.55 15.64
CA ASN A 542 79.32 1.94 16.94
C ASN A 542 77.98 2.41 17.54
N ALA A 543 77.63 3.69 17.36
CA ALA A 543 76.37 4.25 17.87
C ALA A 543 75.15 3.62 17.18
N CYS A 544 75.17 3.49 15.85
CA CYS A 544 74.06 2.92 15.07
C CYS A 544 73.96 1.38 15.15
N SER A 545 74.93 0.73 15.80
CA SER A 545 74.96 -0.73 15.97
C SER A 545 75.21 -1.16 17.41
N SER A 546 74.82 -0.35 18.39
CA SER A 546 75.04 -0.64 19.82
C SER A 546 74.18 -1.80 20.34
N GLY A 547 73.07 -2.13 19.65
CA GLY A 547 72.16 -3.20 20.04
C GLY A 547 72.78 -4.60 19.91
N ARG A 548 72.45 -5.49 20.87
CA ARG A 548 72.84 -6.91 20.84
C ARG A 548 71.63 -7.82 21.07
N VAL A 549 71.39 -8.76 20.16
CA VAL A 549 70.26 -9.70 20.23
C VAL A 549 70.77 -11.13 20.11
N LYS A 550 70.15 -12.05 20.83
CA LYS A 550 70.39 -13.49 20.67
C LYS A 550 69.82 -13.94 19.33
N MET A 551 70.67 -14.48 18.46
CA MET A 551 70.30 -14.97 17.13
C MET A 551 70.34 -16.50 17.10
N PRO A 552 69.55 -17.18 16.26
CA PRO A 552 69.64 -18.65 16.12
C PRO A 552 71.04 -19.13 15.73
N SER A 553 71.79 -18.29 15.01
CA SER A 553 73.16 -18.56 14.56
C SER A 553 74.24 -18.42 15.66
N SER A 554 73.91 -17.94 16.86
CA SER A 554 74.89 -17.79 17.94
C SER A 554 74.27 -17.88 19.34
N ALA A 555 74.90 -18.67 20.22
CA ALA A 555 74.46 -18.82 21.60
C ALA A 555 74.54 -17.52 22.43
N GLN A 556 75.39 -16.57 22.02
CA GLN A 556 75.62 -15.30 22.70
C GLN A 556 74.96 -14.13 21.96
N PRO A 557 74.54 -13.04 22.65
CA PRO A 557 73.99 -11.86 22.00
C PRO A 557 74.96 -11.22 21.01
N VAL A 558 74.60 -11.20 19.73
CA VAL A 558 75.42 -10.66 18.64
C VAL A 558 74.99 -9.24 18.28
N ARG A 559 75.94 -8.46 17.79
CA ARG A 559 75.73 -7.05 17.43
C ARG A 559 74.81 -6.91 16.21
N VAL A 560 73.81 -6.05 16.32
CA VAL A 560 72.91 -5.70 15.22
C VAL A 560 72.74 -4.19 15.14
N CYS A 561 72.38 -3.67 13.97
CA CYS A 561 72.01 -2.26 13.86
C CYS A 561 70.76 -1.99 14.69
N LEU A 562 70.55 -0.74 15.11
CA LEU A 562 69.40 -0.37 15.94
C LEU A 562 68.06 -0.75 15.29
N ASN A 563 67.94 -0.63 13.96
CA ASN A 563 66.72 -1.03 13.25
C ASN A 563 66.45 -2.54 13.39
N CYS A 564 67.47 -3.38 13.16
CA CYS A 564 67.34 -4.83 13.37
C CYS A 564 67.16 -5.18 14.85
N PHE A 565 67.77 -4.43 15.77
CA PHE A 565 67.57 -4.63 17.21
C PHE A 565 66.09 -4.49 17.60
N HIS A 566 65.43 -3.43 17.13
CA HIS A 566 64.00 -3.21 17.39
C HIS A 566 63.11 -4.27 16.74
N LEU A 567 63.36 -4.58 15.46
CA LEU A 567 62.61 -5.58 14.72
C LEU A 567 62.68 -6.97 15.38
N LEU A 568 63.88 -7.41 15.76
CA LEU A 568 64.09 -8.72 16.37
C LEU A 568 63.56 -8.79 17.80
N ARG A 569 63.70 -7.71 18.58
CA ARG A 569 63.14 -7.63 19.94
C ARG A 569 61.62 -7.74 19.92
N ASN A 570 60.96 -7.06 18.97
CA ASN A 570 59.51 -7.13 18.82
C ASN A 570 59.06 -8.55 18.41
N ARG A 571 59.79 -9.22 17.51
CA ARG A 571 59.54 -10.63 17.15
C ARG A 571 59.71 -11.61 18.32
N GLN A 572 60.68 -11.39 19.20
CA GLN A 572 60.87 -12.24 20.39
C GLN A 572 59.71 -12.09 21.38
N LEU A 573 59.15 -10.89 21.52
CA LEU A 573 57.99 -10.63 22.37
C LEU A 573 56.71 -11.28 21.83
N SER A 574 56.50 -11.31 20.52
CA SER A 574 55.34 -11.97 19.90
C SER A 574 55.40 -13.49 19.97
N ILE A 575 56.58 -14.11 19.78
CA ILE A 575 56.74 -15.58 19.89
C ILE A 575 56.53 -16.07 21.32
N THR A 576 56.95 -15.30 22.33
CA THR A 576 56.79 -15.68 23.75
C THR A 576 55.33 -15.66 24.21
N ALA A 577 54.46 -14.89 23.53
CA ALA A 577 53.02 -14.85 23.80
C ALA A 577 52.28 -16.12 23.33
N ILE A 578 52.79 -16.83 22.31
CA ILE A 578 52.16 -18.01 21.71
C ILE A 578 52.44 -19.30 22.51
N VAL A 579 53.55 -19.38 23.25
CA VAL A 579 53.99 -20.60 23.95
C VAL A 579 53.37 -20.76 25.36
N ARG A 580 52.49 -19.84 25.80
CA ARG A 580 51.69 -20.09 27.02
C ARG A 580 50.54 -21.03 26.68
N PRO A 581 50.46 -22.25 27.26
CA PRO A 581 49.30 -23.10 27.05
C PRO A 581 48.07 -22.39 27.62
N ALA A 582 47.02 -22.30 26.79
CA ALA A 582 45.71 -21.84 27.19
C ALA A 582 45.15 -22.74 28.31
N ARG A 583 45.38 -22.35 29.56
CA ARG A 583 44.55 -22.72 30.70
C ARG A 583 43.88 -21.44 31.17
N ASP A 584 42.72 -21.19 30.58
CA ASP A 584 41.50 -20.75 31.25
C ASP A 584 40.62 -20.02 30.23
N GLY A 585 39.51 -20.69 29.88
CA GLY A 585 38.46 -20.11 29.08
C GLY A 585 37.82 -18.95 29.83
N ARG A 586 38.13 -17.74 29.40
CA ARG A 586 37.31 -16.54 29.61
C ARG A 586 37.63 -15.54 28.50
N LEU A 587 36.73 -15.45 27.53
CA LEU A 587 36.69 -14.36 26.56
C LEU A 587 36.50 -13.04 27.31
N SER A 588 37.51 -12.18 27.31
CA SER A 588 37.38 -10.78 27.68
C SER A 588 37.08 -9.95 26.42
N PRO A 589 36.17 -8.96 26.50
CA PRO A 589 35.72 -8.21 25.33
C PRO A 589 36.79 -7.21 24.86
N SER A 590 36.85 -7.03 23.55
CA SER A 590 37.69 -6.04 22.87
C SER A 590 37.31 -4.61 23.26
N PRO A 591 38.28 -3.70 23.48
CA PRO A 591 37.98 -2.29 23.64
C PRO A 591 37.69 -1.68 22.26
N SER A 592 36.51 -1.08 22.18
CA SER A 592 35.95 -0.30 21.08
C SER A 592 36.90 0.78 20.53
N ALA A 593 36.98 0.84 19.21
CA ALA A 593 37.65 1.89 18.46
C ALA A 593 36.92 3.23 18.64
N SER A 594 37.61 4.22 19.20
CA SER A 594 37.28 5.63 19.06
C SER A 594 38.56 6.45 19.22
N SER A 595 38.71 7.42 18.33
CA SER A 595 39.74 8.47 18.26
C SER A 595 40.89 8.21 17.28
N LEU A 596 40.77 8.79 16.09
CA LEU A 596 41.85 9.56 15.45
C LEU A 596 41.23 10.50 14.40
N VAL A 597 41.00 11.74 14.85
CA VAL A 597 40.88 12.93 13.99
C VAL A 597 42.30 13.44 13.75
N GLY A 598 42.62 13.67 12.47
CA GLY A 598 43.51 14.73 12.02
C GLY A 598 45.02 14.46 12.06
N LEU A 599 45.64 14.41 10.87
CA LEU A 599 46.85 15.18 10.53
C LEU A 599 47.14 15.10 9.02
N ARG A 600 46.93 16.26 8.36
CA ARG A 600 47.32 16.71 7.01
C ARG A 600 46.63 16.14 5.78
#